data_AF-D4XKM4-F1
#
_entry.id   AF-D4XKM4-F1
#
_cell.length_a   1.000
_cell.length_b   1.000
_cell.length_c   1.000
_cell.angle_alpha   90.00
_cell.angle_beta   90.00
_cell.angle_gamma   90.00
#
_symmetry.space_group_name_H-M   'P 1'
#
loop_
_entity.id
_entity.type
_entity.pdbx_description
1 polymer ?
#
loop_
_entity_poly.entity_id
_entity_poly.type
_entity_poly.pdbx_seq_one_letter_code
_entity_poly.pdbx_strand_id
1 'polypeptide(L)'
;MKFMPLSAAILCTISANSIFAAPIWQDFSITGLYGTDYQLIAKEDKQTTVTFEYASKLKYGDFFIFADRTHNDVRGDQTYFEASPRLSLGAVTGKELKFGPVKDVLLATTWEAGSNWIIFSMVLA
;
A
#
# COMPACT_ATOMS: atom_id res chain seq x y z
N MET A 1 -23.85 -23.55 17.11
CA MET A 1 -22.96 -22.75 17.98
C MET A 1 -21.54 -23.23 17.78
N LYS A 2 -20.66 -22.39 17.23
CA LYS A 2 -19.22 -22.66 17.23
C LYS A 2 -18.48 -21.32 17.34
N PHE A 3 -17.52 -21.31 18.25
CA PHE A 3 -16.98 -20.16 18.96
C PHE A 3 -16.05 -19.29 18.08
N MET A 4 -16.15 -17.97 18.26
CA MET A 4 -15.10 -17.00 17.93
C MET A 4 -13.86 -17.25 18.79
N PRO A 5 -12.68 -16.86 18.29
CA PRO A 5 -11.86 -15.98 19.11
C PRO A 5 -11.60 -14.63 18.43
N LEU A 6 -11.92 -13.61 19.24
CA LEU A 6 -11.50 -12.22 19.20
C LEU A 6 -10.03 -12.07 18.72
N SER A 7 -9.80 -11.39 17.60
CA SER A 7 -8.50 -10.81 17.26
C SER A 7 -8.67 -9.36 16.80
N ALA A 8 -8.35 -8.48 17.75
CA ALA A 8 -7.92 -7.09 17.57
C ALA A 8 -8.61 -6.27 16.47
N ALA A 9 -9.83 -5.81 16.76
CA ALA A 9 -10.31 -4.58 16.16
C ALA A 9 -9.51 -3.40 16.77
N ILE A 10 -8.42 -2.99 16.12
CA ILE A 10 -7.95 -1.61 16.27
C ILE A 10 -8.98 -0.75 15.53
N LEU A 11 -10.08 -0.44 16.23
CA LEU A 11 -11.02 0.58 15.80
C LEU A 11 -10.31 1.92 15.99
N CYS A 12 -9.52 2.32 15.01
CA CYS A 12 -9.09 3.70 14.88
C CYS A 12 -10.35 4.50 14.51
N THR A 13 -11.08 4.99 15.52
CA THR A 13 -12.09 6.04 15.34
C THR A 13 -11.38 7.29 14.83
N ILE A 14 -11.09 7.33 13.54
CA ILE A 14 -10.72 8.56 12.83
C ILE A 14 -12.05 9.28 12.64
N SER A 15 -12.37 10.19 13.58
CA SER A 15 -13.42 11.19 13.40
C SER A 15 -13.23 11.83 12.03
N ALA A 16 -14.26 11.78 11.17
CA ALA A 16 -14.28 12.31 9.81
C ALA A 16 -14.25 13.85 9.76
N ASN A 17 -13.26 14.45 10.42
CA ASN A 17 -12.76 15.75 10.02
C ASN A 17 -11.91 15.51 8.77
N SER A 18 -11.87 16.48 7.86
CA SER A 18 -11.08 16.45 6.62
C SER A 18 -9.57 16.33 6.93
N ILE A 19 -9.10 15.13 7.29
CA ILE A 19 -7.76 14.82 7.82
C ILE A 19 -6.73 14.56 6.72
N PHE A 20 -7.13 14.55 5.45
CA PHE A 20 -6.14 14.51 4.38
C PHE A 20 -5.46 15.88 4.29
N ALA A 21 -4.25 15.99 4.86
CA ALA A 21 -3.37 17.10 4.58
C ALA A 21 -3.28 17.27 3.06
N ALA A 22 -3.39 18.51 2.56
CA ALA A 22 -3.22 18.75 1.14
C ALA A 22 -1.86 18.18 0.70
N PRO A 23 -1.81 17.35 -0.36
CA PRO A 23 -0.55 16.86 -0.88
C PRO A 23 0.35 18.04 -1.25
N ILE A 24 1.59 18.02 -0.74
CA ILE A 24 2.65 18.92 -1.19
C ILE A 24 2.92 18.65 -2.68
N TRP A 25 2.95 17.37 -3.03
CA TRP A 25 2.86 16.90 -4.40
C TRP A 25 2.13 15.56 -4.42
N GLN A 26 1.57 15.23 -5.58
CA GLN A 26 0.96 13.94 -5.87
C GLN A 26 1.15 13.60 -7.35
N ASP A 27 1.19 12.31 -7.65
CA ASP A 27 1.29 11.77 -9.00
C ASP A 27 0.34 10.58 -9.15
N PHE A 28 -0.14 10.37 -10.37
CA PHE A 28 -1.17 9.40 -10.71
C PHE A 28 -0.84 8.73 -12.03
N SER A 29 -0.86 7.39 -12.05
CA SER A 29 -0.60 6.61 -13.25
C SER A 29 -1.69 5.54 -13.47
N ILE A 30 -1.97 5.25 -14.74
CA ILE A 30 -2.66 4.04 -15.15
C ILE A 30 -1.82 3.43 -16.27
N THR A 31 -1.40 2.19 -16.08
CA THR A 31 -0.55 1.45 -17.01
C THR A 31 -1.26 0.19 -17.48
N GLY A 32 -1.22 -0.07 -18.79
CA GLY A 32 -1.69 -1.33 -19.37
C GLY A 32 -0.52 -2.13 -19.90
N LEU A 33 -0.41 -3.39 -19.52
CA LEU A 33 0.64 -4.30 -19.97
C LEU A 33 0.01 -5.56 -20.58
N TYR A 34 0.51 -5.94 -21.75
CA TYR A 34 0.23 -7.22 -22.39
C TYR A 34 1.57 -7.91 -22.67
N GLY A 35 1.68 -9.17 -22.30
CA GLY A 35 2.89 -9.96 -22.54
C GLY A 35 2.56 -11.39 -22.98
N THR A 36 3.56 -12.04 -23.57
CA THR A 36 3.57 -13.47 -23.89
C THR A 36 4.73 -14.18 -23.16
N ASP A 37 4.76 -15.50 -23.19
CA ASP A 37 5.86 -16.36 -22.68
C ASP A 37 6.07 -16.27 -21.15
N TYR A 38 4.97 -16.14 -20.41
CA TYR A 38 4.98 -16.14 -18.94
C TYR A 38 5.22 -17.54 -18.37
N GLN A 39 6.44 -17.81 -17.92
CA GLN A 39 6.86 -19.16 -17.53
C GLN A 39 6.22 -19.71 -16.23
N LEU A 40 5.72 -18.85 -15.34
CA LEU A 40 5.34 -19.26 -13.97
C LEU A 40 4.05 -18.63 -13.43
N ILE A 41 3.48 -17.66 -14.13
CA ILE A 41 2.41 -16.81 -13.59
C ILE A 41 1.18 -16.67 -14.48
N ALA A 42 1.25 -17.10 -15.74
CA ALA A 42 0.09 -17.11 -16.62
C ALA A 42 -0.47 -18.53 -16.84
N LYS A 43 -1.80 -18.64 -16.94
CA LYS A 43 -2.51 -19.90 -17.19
C LYS A 43 -2.38 -20.37 -18.64
N GLU A 44 -2.41 -19.42 -19.55
CA GLU A 44 -2.04 -19.56 -20.96
C GLU A 44 -0.77 -18.72 -21.13
N ASP A 45 0.09 -18.96 -22.12
CA ASP A 45 1.37 -18.23 -22.32
C ASP A 45 1.23 -16.71 -22.60
N LYS A 46 0.13 -16.07 -22.20
CA LYS A 46 -0.22 -14.67 -22.36
C LYS A 46 -0.93 -14.14 -21.12
N GLN A 47 -0.63 -12.91 -20.74
CA GLN A 47 -1.24 -12.25 -19.59
C GLN A 47 -1.45 -10.76 -19.91
N THR A 48 -2.53 -10.20 -19.38
CA THR A 48 -2.80 -8.77 -19.46
C THR A 48 -2.98 -8.23 -18.05
N THR A 49 -2.31 -7.12 -17.72
CA THR A 49 -2.47 -6.44 -16.45
C THR A 49 -2.79 -4.97 -16.68
N VAL A 50 -3.74 -4.45 -15.92
CA VAL A 50 -3.94 -3.01 -15.76
C VAL A 50 -3.52 -2.65 -14.35
N THR A 51 -2.61 -1.69 -14.24
CA THR A 51 -2.06 -1.20 -12.98
C THR A 51 -2.53 0.23 -12.77
N PHE A 52 -3.04 0.51 -11.58
CA PHE A 52 -3.28 1.85 -11.06
C PHE A 52 -2.18 2.19 -10.06
N GLU A 53 -1.63 3.40 -10.10
CA GLU A 53 -0.69 3.86 -9.08
C GLU A 53 -1.01 5.28 -8.62
N TYR A 54 -0.79 5.54 -7.33
CA TYR A 54 -0.86 6.87 -6.74
C TYR A 54 0.28 7.06 -5.74
N ALA A 55 1.01 8.16 -5.90
CA ALA A 55 2.09 8.57 -5.02
C ALA A 55 1.84 9.98 -4.51
N SER A 56 2.11 10.26 -3.24
CA SER A 56 1.99 11.60 -2.69
C SER A 56 2.94 11.88 -1.54
N LYS A 57 3.34 13.15 -1.42
CA LYS A 57 3.98 13.68 -0.22
C LYS A 57 3.01 14.58 0.53
N LEU A 58 2.89 14.35 1.82
CA LEU A 58 2.04 15.10 2.73
C LEU A 58 2.91 15.87 3.72
N LYS A 59 2.28 16.76 4.50
CA LYS A 59 2.97 17.55 5.53
C LYS A 59 3.78 16.69 6.52
N TYR A 60 3.24 15.54 6.92
CA TYR A 60 3.80 14.70 7.98
C TYR A 60 4.20 13.30 7.52
N GLY A 61 4.18 13.04 6.23
CA GLY A 61 4.32 11.67 5.74
C GLY A 61 4.29 11.61 4.23
N ASP A 62 4.23 10.40 3.71
CA ASP A 62 3.97 10.13 2.31
C ASP A 62 3.13 8.87 2.19
N PHE A 63 2.56 8.70 1.00
CA PHE A 63 1.67 7.60 0.70
C PHE A 63 1.94 7.14 -0.72
N PHE A 64 2.13 5.83 -0.87
CA PHE A 64 2.21 5.15 -2.15
C PHE A 64 1.22 4.01 -2.16
N ILE A 65 0.50 3.82 -3.27
CA ILE A 65 -0.37 2.68 -3.50
C ILE A 65 -0.28 2.26 -4.95
N PHE A 66 -0.30 0.95 -5.20
CA PHE A 66 -0.60 0.40 -6.50
C PHE A 66 -1.65 -0.71 -6.42
N ALA A 67 -2.40 -0.90 -7.49
CA ALA A 67 -3.38 -1.97 -7.62
C ALA A 67 -3.34 -2.55 -9.03
N ASP A 68 -3.22 -3.87 -9.11
CA ASP A 68 -3.20 -4.64 -10.34
C ASP A 68 -4.53 -5.38 -10.53
N ARG A 69 -5.06 -5.28 -11.74
CA ARG A 69 -6.07 -6.22 -12.25
C ARG A 69 -5.43 -7.04 -13.36
N THR A 70 -5.28 -8.33 -13.11
CA THR A 70 -4.62 -9.26 -14.02
C THR A 70 -5.62 -10.27 -14.59
N HIS A 71 -5.60 -10.42 -15.90
CA HIS A 71 -6.33 -11.46 -16.63
C HIS A 71 -5.37 -12.56 -17.10
N ASN A 72 -5.83 -13.81 -17.08
CA ASN A 72 -5.05 -15.01 -17.39
C ASN A 72 -3.90 -15.35 -16.43
N ASP A 73 -3.98 -14.94 -15.16
CA ASP A 73 -3.09 -15.46 -14.12
C ASP A 73 -3.35 -16.96 -13.87
N VAL A 74 -2.32 -17.70 -13.41
CA VAL A 74 -2.40 -19.13 -13.06
C VAL A 74 -3.54 -19.49 -12.10
N ARG A 75 -3.95 -18.55 -11.24
CA ARG A 75 -5.07 -18.70 -10.28
C ARG A 75 -6.41 -18.20 -10.83
N GLY A 76 -6.49 -17.91 -12.14
CA GLY A 76 -7.61 -17.19 -12.77
C GLY A 76 -7.48 -15.68 -12.55
N ASP A 77 -8.43 -14.87 -13.00
CA ASP A 77 -8.29 -13.41 -12.93
C ASP A 77 -8.07 -12.89 -11.50
N GLN A 78 -6.91 -12.29 -11.25
CA GLN A 78 -6.51 -11.81 -9.93
C GLN A 78 -6.67 -10.31 -9.80
N THR A 79 -6.90 -9.88 -8.55
CA THR A 79 -6.72 -8.49 -8.14
C THR A 79 -5.75 -8.48 -6.98
N TYR A 80 -4.72 -7.65 -7.08
CA TYR A 80 -3.73 -7.43 -6.04
C TYR A 80 -3.61 -5.94 -5.77
N PHE A 81 -3.39 -5.52 -4.53
CA PHE A 81 -3.01 -4.15 -4.23
C PHE A 81 -2.03 -4.10 -3.07
N GLU A 82 -1.24 -3.05 -3.05
CA GLU A 82 -0.36 -2.72 -1.95
C GLU A 82 -0.42 -1.22 -1.66
N ALA A 83 -0.65 -0.86 -0.39
CA ALA A 83 -0.64 0.50 0.08
C ALA A 83 0.40 0.68 1.20
N SER A 84 1.26 1.67 1.05
CA SER A 84 2.41 1.92 1.93
C SER A 84 2.40 3.34 2.51
N PRO A 85 1.51 3.67 3.46
CA PRO A 85 1.59 4.91 4.22
C PRO A 85 2.82 4.94 5.14
N ARG A 86 3.52 6.07 5.15
CA ARG A 86 4.59 6.35 6.10
C ARG A 86 4.38 7.68 6.81
N LEU A 87 4.57 7.69 8.12
CA LEU A 87 4.44 8.86 8.98
C LEU A 87 5.81 9.24 9.57
N SER A 88 6.22 10.49 9.38
CA SER A 88 7.45 11.05 9.93
C SER A 88 7.27 11.43 11.40
N LEU A 89 7.99 10.74 12.31
CA LEU A 89 7.93 11.06 13.73
C LEU A 89 8.58 12.41 14.01
N GLY A 90 9.65 12.78 13.30
CA GLY A 90 10.27 14.10 13.42
C GLY A 90 9.32 15.23 13.01
N ALA A 91 8.63 15.09 11.86
CA ALA A 91 7.68 16.09 11.38
C ALA A 91 6.43 16.20 12.27
N VAL A 92 5.91 15.08 12.78
CA VAL A 92 4.76 15.08 13.70
C VAL A 92 5.10 15.72 15.04
N THR A 93 6.27 15.39 15.60
CA THR A 93 6.67 15.89 16.92
C THR A 93 7.31 17.28 16.89
N GLY A 94 7.70 17.77 15.71
CA GLY A 94 8.49 18.99 15.55
C GLY A 94 9.91 18.88 16.08
N LYS A 95 10.38 17.67 16.41
CA LYS A 95 11.72 17.42 16.92
C LYS A 95 12.61 16.89 15.80
N GLU A 96 13.88 17.28 15.82
CA GLU A 96 14.86 16.70 14.91
C GLU A 96 15.26 15.30 15.39
N LEU A 97 14.75 14.27 14.71
CA LEU A 97 15.13 12.87 14.92
C LEU A 97 16.21 12.44 13.92
N LYS A 98 17.35 13.14 13.95
CA LYS A 98 18.48 12.92 13.04
C LYS A 98 19.68 12.39 13.79
N PHE A 99 20.36 11.38 13.25
CA PHE A 99 21.65 10.92 13.77
C PHE A 99 22.51 10.34 12.64
N GLY A 100 23.71 10.89 12.44
CA GLY A 100 24.59 10.49 11.34
C GLY A 100 23.87 10.55 9.98
N PRO A 101 23.85 9.46 9.18
CA PRO A 101 23.17 9.44 7.89
C PRO A 101 21.63 9.37 7.98
N VAL A 102 21.07 9.10 9.18
CA VAL A 102 19.61 9.02 9.39
C VAL A 102 19.04 10.42 9.44
N LYS A 103 18.12 10.70 8.51
CA LYS A 103 17.50 12.02 8.34
C LYS A 103 16.20 12.19 9.12
N ASP A 104 15.57 11.09 9.51
CA ASP A 104 14.31 11.04 10.25
C ASP A 104 14.06 9.60 10.72
N VAL A 105 13.06 9.41 11.58
CA VAL A 105 12.52 8.09 11.94
C VAL A 105 11.04 8.05 11.54
N LEU A 106 10.67 7.05 10.75
CA LEU A 106 9.33 6.90 10.19
C LEU A 106 8.60 5.72 10.83
N LEU A 107 7.32 5.89 11.14
CA LEU A 107 6.40 4.77 11.28
C LEU A 107 5.94 4.38 9.87
N ALA A 108 6.44 3.27 9.36
CA ALA A 108 6.12 2.76 8.03
C ALA A 108 5.18 1.57 8.14
N THR A 109 4.12 1.58 7.33
CA THR A 109 3.17 0.47 7.26
C THR A 109 2.99 0.03 5.81
N THR A 110 2.70 -1.25 5.60
CA THR A 110 2.36 -1.80 4.29
C THR A 110 1.16 -2.72 4.42
N TRP A 111 0.16 -2.48 3.57
CA TRP A 111 -1.08 -3.24 3.48
C TRP A 111 -1.09 -3.93 2.13
N GLU A 112 -1.06 -5.25 2.13
CA GLU A 112 -1.09 -6.07 0.92
C GLU A 112 -2.39 -6.85 0.91
N ALA A 113 -3.10 -6.86 -0.21
CA ALA A 113 -4.26 -7.74 -0.34
C ALA A 113 -4.34 -8.37 -1.73
N GLY A 114 -4.72 -9.65 -1.73
CA GLY A 114 -5.13 -10.37 -2.93
C GLY A 114 -6.61 -10.76 -2.85
N SER A 115 -7.08 -11.51 -3.83
CA SER A 115 -8.51 -11.83 -3.98
C SER A 115 -9.21 -12.44 -2.74
N ASN A 116 -8.48 -13.10 -1.83
CA ASN A 116 -9.06 -13.76 -0.65
C ASN A 116 -8.27 -13.53 0.65
N TRP A 117 -7.33 -12.59 0.68
CA TRP A 117 -6.44 -12.41 1.83
C TRP A 117 -6.00 -10.96 1.96
N ILE A 118 -5.66 -10.57 3.18
CA ILE A 118 -5.05 -9.28 3.50
C ILE A 118 -3.97 -9.48 4.54
N ILE A 119 -2.85 -8.77 4.38
CA ILE A 119 -1.71 -8.76 5.30
C ILE A 119 -1.40 -7.31 5.65
N PHE A 120 -1.04 -7.10 6.92
CA PHE A 120 -0.58 -5.82 7.44
C PHE A 120 0.79 -5.99 8.05
N SER A 121 1.73 -5.11 7.69
CA SER A 121 3.04 -5.01 8.33
C SER A 121 3.31 -3.57 8.78
N MET A 122 4.13 -3.45 9.83
CA MET A 122 4.51 -2.18 10.42
C MET A 122 5.94 -2.25 10.94
N VAL A 123 6.74 -1.25 10.61
CA VAL A 123 8.15 -1.13 11.02
C VAL A 123 8.49 0.33 11.36
N LEU A 124 9.56 0.51 12.12
CA LEU A 124 10.26 1.79 12.21
C LEU A 124 11.37 1.80 11.17
N ALA A 125 11.39 2.83 10.32
CA ALA A 125 12.32 2.98 9.20
C ALA A 125 13.12 4.28 9.29
#